data_AF-A0ABD0QBT9-F1
#
_entry.id   AF-A0ABD0QBT9-F1
#
_cell.length_a   1.000
_cell.length_b   1.000
_cell.length_c   1.000
_cell.angle_alpha   90.00
_cell.angle_beta   90.00
_cell.angle_gamma   90.00
#
_symmetry.space_group_name_H-M   'P 1'
#
loop_
_entity.id
_entity.type
_entity.pdbx_description
1 polymer ?
#
loop_
_entity_poly.entity_id
_entity_poly.type
_entity_poly.pdbx_seq_one_letter_code
_entity_poly.pdbx_strand_id
1 'polypeptide(L)'
;ADTAERAVDVITDLLEKYGQGGNCMEDVCGFTYHNSFLISDRTEAWVLETAGKYWAAEKVEAGYRNISNEYSITTKIDKEHPELRTYAQEQRWWNGKAQFDFAKVYSYSNTARIEAAEGRYCEGRKLLQKNS
;
A
#
# COMPACT_ATOMS: atom_id res chain seq x y z
N ALA A 1 -15.04 5.27 14.51
CA ALA A 1 -14.53 3.89 14.38
C ALA A 1 -13.97 3.50 15.73
N ASP A 2 -14.36 2.34 16.25
CA ASP A 2 -14.07 1.97 17.63
C ASP A 2 -12.75 1.18 17.78
N THR A 3 -12.19 0.70 16.66
CA THR A 3 -10.86 0.06 16.56
C THR A 3 -10.13 0.53 15.29
N ALA A 4 -8.81 0.34 15.25
CA ALA A 4 -7.99 0.62 14.09
C ALA A 4 -8.35 -0.30 12.91
N GLU A 5 -8.68 -1.57 13.17
CA GLU A 5 -9.22 -2.46 12.13
C GLU A 5 -10.52 -1.91 11.52
N ARG A 6 -11.44 -1.40 12.35
CA ARG A 6 -12.69 -0.77 11.87
C ARG A 6 -12.39 0.48 11.03
N ALA A 7 -11.33 1.21 11.35
CA ALA A 7 -10.91 2.37 10.57
C ALA A 7 -10.36 1.96 9.19
N VAL A 8 -9.64 0.83 9.09
CA VAL A 8 -9.27 0.23 7.80
C VAL A 8 -10.52 -0.03 6.97
N ASP A 9 -11.52 -0.72 7.54
CA ASP A 9 -12.77 -1.05 6.83
C ASP A 9 -13.51 0.21 6.34
N VAL A 10 -13.61 1.24 7.19
CA VAL A 10 -14.24 2.52 6.82
C VAL A 10 -13.51 3.20 5.67
N ILE A 11 -12.17 3.24 5.69
CA ILE A 11 -11.39 3.86 4.62
C ILE A 11 -11.58 3.09 3.31
N THR A 12 -11.59 1.76 3.36
CA THR A 12 -11.74 0.92 2.16
C THR A 12 -13.16 0.97 1.60
N ASP A 13 -14.18 1.04 2.45
CA ASP A 13 -15.57 1.23 2.02
C ASP A 13 -15.76 2.59 1.31
N LEU A 14 -15.11 3.64 1.84
CA LEU A 14 -15.11 4.96 1.22
C LEU A 14 -14.36 4.96 -0.10
N LEU A 15 -13.22 4.26 -0.17
CA LEU A 15 -12.44 4.08 -1.39
C LEU A 15 -13.23 3.35 -2.46
N GLU A 16 -13.97 2.30 -2.09
CA GLU A 16 -14.84 1.56 -3.02
C GLU A 16 -15.99 2.44 -3.52
N LYS A 17 -16.64 3.17 -2.62
CA LYS A 17 -17.83 3.97 -2.94
C LYS A 17 -17.50 5.21 -3.78
N TYR A 18 -16.38 5.86 -3.52
CA TYR A 18 -16.07 7.17 -4.09
C TYR A 18 -14.81 7.18 -4.96
N GLY A 19 -14.04 6.09 -4.97
CA GLY A 19 -12.71 6.06 -5.56
C GLY A 19 -11.71 6.89 -4.76
N GLN A 20 -10.50 6.97 -5.29
CA GLN A 20 -9.47 7.87 -4.77
C GLN A 20 -9.64 9.26 -5.41
N GLY A 21 -9.52 10.33 -4.62
CA GLY A 21 -9.63 11.71 -5.14
C GLY A 21 -8.67 11.98 -6.31
N GLY A 22 -9.19 12.66 -7.35
CA GLY A 22 -8.55 12.80 -8.67
C GLY A 22 -7.43 13.85 -8.79
N ASN A 23 -6.52 13.56 -9.72
CA ASN A 23 -5.47 14.38 -10.35
C ASN A 23 -5.01 15.67 -9.64
N CYS A 24 -3.86 15.60 -8.95
CA CYS A 24 -2.92 16.72 -8.89
C CYS A 24 -2.08 16.82 -10.19
N MET A 25 -2.69 16.61 -11.37
CA MET A 25 -2.06 16.89 -12.67
C MET A 25 -3.11 16.88 -13.80
N GLU A 26 -3.25 18.02 -14.46
CA GLU A 26 -3.93 18.17 -15.75
C GLU A 26 -2.95 17.69 -16.83
N ASP A 27 -2.75 16.37 -16.99
CA ASP A 27 -2.22 15.80 -18.24
C ASP A 27 -2.16 14.25 -18.23
N VAL A 28 -2.16 13.70 -19.44
CA VAL A 28 -2.42 12.32 -19.89
C VAL A 28 -1.35 11.29 -19.48
N CYS A 29 -0.79 11.36 -18.28
CA CYS A 29 0.17 10.38 -17.77
C CYS A 29 -0.40 9.67 -16.54
N GLY A 30 -0.42 8.33 -16.57
CA GLY A 30 -1.01 7.41 -15.57
C GLY A 30 -0.36 7.42 -14.18
N PHE A 31 -0.12 8.61 -13.61
CA PHE A 31 0.38 8.81 -12.28
C PHE A 31 -0.79 8.97 -11.31
N THR A 32 -1.32 7.85 -10.84
CA THR A 32 -2.25 7.87 -9.70
C THR A 32 -1.40 7.95 -8.43
N TYR A 33 -1.51 9.03 -7.67
CA TYR A 33 -0.84 9.12 -6.37
C TYR A 33 -1.48 8.11 -5.45
N HIS A 34 -0.76 7.05 -5.12
CA HIS A 34 -1.23 5.96 -4.30
C HIS A 34 -1.00 6.29 -2.82
N ASN A 35 -2.08 6.38 -2.04
CA ASN A 35 -2.00 6.77 -0.64
C ASN A 35 -1.66 5.55 0.23
N SER A 36 -0.76 5.77 1.18
CA SER A 36 -0.48 4.84 2.27
C SER A 36 -0.93 5.48 3.59
N PHE A 37 -1.53 4.69 4.48
CA PHE A 37 -2.04 5.12 5.77
C PHE A 37 -1.41 4.30 6.88
N LEU A 38 -0.99 4.97 7.95
CA LEU A 38 -0.67 4.34 9.23
C LEU A 38 -1.85 4.58 10.17
N ILE A 39 -2.48 3.50 10.63
CA ILE A 39 -3.70 3.55 11.44
C ILE A 39 -3.41 2.78 12.72
N SER A 40 -3.66 3.39 13.88
CA SER A 40 -3.42 2.72 15.15
C SER A 40 -4.41 3.11 16.23
N ASP A 41 -4.59 2.21 17.18
CA ASP A 41 -5.25 2.44 18.45
C ASP A 41 -4.37 1.96 19.62
N ARG A 42 -4.95 1.80 20.81
CA ARG A 42 -4.21 1.36 22.02
C ARG A 42 -3.77 -0.11 21.99
N THR A 43 -4.28 -0.91 21.07
CA THR A 43 -4.12 -2.37 21.04
C THR A 43 -3.50 -2.89 19.76
N GLU A 44 -3.65 -2.17 18.64
CA GLU A 44 -3.15 -2.62 17.35
C GLU A 44 -2.76 -1.46 16.43
N ALA A 45 -1.98 -1.79 15.40
CA ALA A 45 -1.64 -0.88 14.33
C ALA A 45 -1.71 -1.59 12.98
N TRP A 46 -2.00 -0.81 11.94
CA TRP A 46 -2.23 -1.26 10.58
C TRP A 46 -1.51 -0.33 9.60
N VAL A 47 -0.97 -0.94 8.55
CA VAL A 47 -0.54 -0.24 7.33
C VAL A 47 -1.58 -0.56 6.26
N LEU A 48 -2.12 0.46 5.60
CA LEU A 48 -3.02 0.32 4.45
C LEU A 48 -2.40 1.02 3.25
N GLU A 49 -2.26 0.33 2.13
CA GLU A 49 -1.72 0.87 0.88
C GLU A 49 -2.76 0.71 -0.24
N THR A 50 -2.96 1.77 -1.03
CA THR A 50 -4.02 1.84 -2.05
C THR A 50 -3.44 1.93 -3.45
N ALA A 51 -4.02 1.21 -4.40
CA ALA A 51 -3.69 1.18 -5.82
C ALA A 51 -4.95 1.48 -6.66
N GLY A 52 -5.32 2.76 -6.76
CA GLY A 52 -6.60 3.18 -7.35
C GLY A 52 -7.74 2.74 -6.43
N LYS A 53 -8.69 1.94 -6.94
CA LYS A 53 -9.74 1.32 -6.10
C LYS A 53 -9.27 0.08 -5.33
N TYR A 54 -8.15 -0.52 -5.76
CA TYR A 54 -7.61 -1.72 -5.13
C TYR A 54 -6.75 -1.35 -3.92
N TRP A 55 -6.57 -2.27 -2.98
CA TRP A 55 -5.81 -1.99 -1.76
C TRP A 55 -5.36 -3.28 -1.08
N ALA A 56 -4.32 -3.16 -0.25
CA ALA A 56 -3.84 -4.20 0.66
C ALA A 56 -3.59 -3.57 2.04
N ALA A 57 -3.85 -4.32 3.10
CA ALA A 57 -3.59 -3.91 4.47
C ALA A 57 -2.88 -5.02 5.26
N GLU A 58 -1.92 -4.60 6.07
CA GLU A 58 -1.15 -5.47 6.95
C GLU A 58 -1.28 -5.01 8.40
N LYS A 59 -1.55 -5.97 9.30
CA LYS A 59 -1.52 -5.77 10.74
C LYS A 59 -0.08 -5.82 11.26
N VAL A 60 0.31 -4.78 11.99
CA VAL A 60 1.63 -4.68 12.62
C VAL A 60 1.62 -5.48 13.92
N GLU A 61 2.14 -6.70 13.87
CA GLU A 61 2.16 -7.63 15.02
C GLU A 61 3.34 -7.38 15.97
N ALA A 62 4.48 -6.93 15.44
CA ALA A 62 5.68 -6.66 16.22
C ALA A 62 6.63 -5.71 15.46
N GLY A 63 7.48 -5.03 16.21
CA GLY A 63 8.50 -4.14 15.67
C GLY A 63 7.94 -2.80 15.20
N TYR A 64 8.55 -2.24 14.15
CA TYR A 64 8.20 -0.94 13.60
C TYR A 64 7.80 -1.07 12.13
N ARG A 65 7.03 -0.08 11.66
CA ARG A 65 6.69 0.12 10.25
C ARG A 65 6.85 1.60 9.89
N ASN A 66 7.18 1.85 8.64
CA ASN A 66 7.19 3.18 8.04
C ASN A 66 6.54 3.09 6.65
N ILE A 67 5.88 4.17 6.26
CA ILE A 67 5.35 4.35 4.92
C ILE A 67 6.18 5.41 4.20
N SER A 68 6.30 5.28 2.88
CA SER A 68 7.00 6.24 2.03
C SER A 68 6.23 6.46 0.73
N ASN A 69 6.85 7.04 -0.29
CA ASN A 69 6.24 7.11 -1.62
C ASN A 69 6.33 5.78 -2.39
N GLU A 70 6.84 4.73 -1.77
CA GLU A 70 6.87 3.36 -2.28
C GLU A 70 5.98 2.46 -1.44
N TYR A 71 5.40 1.45 -2.10
CA TYR A 71 4.70 0.37 -1.44
C TYR A 71 5.66 -0.47 -0.58
N SER A 72 5.19 -0.83 0.59
CA SER A 72 5.92 -1.57 1.61
C SER A 72 5.27 -2.91 1.95
N ILE A 73 3.97 -3.08 1.65
CA ILE A 73 3.25 -4.33 1.84
C ILE A 73 3.69 -5.30 0.75
N THR A 74 4.32 -6.40 1.12
CA THR A 74 4.80 -7.43 0.18
C THR A 74 3.85 -8.63 0.18
N THR A 75 4.24 -9.73 0.82
CA THR A 75 3.54 -11.01 0.79
C THR A 75 2.66 -11.27 2.00
N LYS A 76 2.92 -10.59 3.13
CA LYS A 76 2.05 -10.61 4.30
C LYS A 76 0.94 -9.58 4.10
N ILE A 77 -0.27 -10.08 3.89
CA ILE A 77 -1.47 -9.29 3.64
C ILE A 77 -2.58 -9.89 4.51
N ASP A 78 -3.08 -9.10 5.45
CA ASP A 78 -4.11 -9.51 6.40
C ASP A 78 -5.52 -9.17 5.89
N LYS A 79 -5.63 -8.09 5.11
CA LYS A 79 -6.85 -7.72 4.36
C LYS A 79 -6.49 -7.21 2.97
N GLU A 80 -7.34 -7.50 1.98
CA GLU A 80 -7.17 -7.04 0.60
C GLU A 80 -8.50 -6.77 -0.08
N HIS A 81 -8.47 -5.93 -1.12
CA HIS A 81 -9.61 -5.78 -2.02
C HIS A 81 -9.96 -7.15 -2.66
N PRO A 82 -11.24 -7.57 -2.72
CA PRO A 82 -11.63 -8.90 -3.21
C PRO A 82 -11.13 -9.23 -4.63
N GLU A 83 -11.08 -8.22 -5.50
CA GLU A 83 -10.60 -8.34 -6.88
C GLU A 83 -9.11 -8.00 -7.08
N LEU A 84 -8.34 -7.71 -6.00
CA LEU A 84 -6.95 -7.25 -6.09
C LEU A 84 -6.08 -8.16 -6.97
N ARG A 85 -6.20 -9.46 -6.74
CA ARG A 85 -5.38 -10.47 -7.42
C ARG A 85 -5.87 -10.76 -8.83
N THR A 86 -7.19 -10.87 -9.00
CA THR A 86 -7.82 -11.09 -10.31
C THR A 86 -7.47 -9.97 -11.27
N TYR A 87 -7.57 -8.72 -10.83
CA TYR A 87 -7.19 -7.56 -11.63
C TYR A 87 -5.71 -7.61 -12.04
N ALA A 88 -4.80 -7.93 -11.11
CA ALA A 88 -3.38 -8.08 -11.43
C ALA A 88 -3.11 -9.19 -12.47
N GLN A 89 -3.90 -10.26 -12.49
CA GLN A 89 -3.81 -11.31 -13.51
C GLN A 89 -4.34 -10.84 -14.87
N GLU A 90 -5.47 -10.14 -14.89
CA GLU A 90 -6.05 -9.56 -16.11
C GLU A 90 -5.09 -8.56 -16.77
N GLN A 91 -4.40 -7.74 -15.97
CA GLN A 91 -3.36 -6.82 -16.42
C GLN A 91 -2.03 -7.50 -16.76
N ARG A 92 -1.92 -8.82 -16.53
CA ARG A 92 -0.70 -9.63 -16.73
C ARG A 92 0.50 -9.19 -15.88
N TRP A 93 0.26 -8.48 -14.78
CA TRP A 93 1.29 -8.10 -13.81
C TRP A 93 1.68 -9.26 -12.91
N TRP A 94 0.75 -10.19 -12.69
CA TRP A 94 0.98 -11.39 -11.92
C TRP A 94 0.46 -12.63 -12.64
N ASN A 95 1.25 -13.71 -12.63
CA ASN A 95 0.94 -14.94 -13.36
C ASN A 95 0.04 -15.93 -12.61
N GLY A 96 -0.37 -15.59 -11.38
CA GLY A 96 -1.18 -16.47 -10.53
C GLY A 96 -0.44 -17.67 -9.92
N LYS A 97 0.84 -17.88 -10.26
CA LYS A 97 1.64 -19.05 -9.85
C LYS A 97 2.65 -18.71 -8.76
N ALA A 98 3.32 -17.57 -8.88
CA ALA A 98 4.24 -17.09 -7.86
C ALA A 98 3.46 -16.59 -6.63
N GLN A 99 4.07 -16.58 -5.44
CA GLN A 99 3.47 -15.90 -4.29
C GLN A 99 3.14 -14.45 -4.66
N PHE A 100 1.95 -13.99 -4.29
CA PHE A 100 1.53 -12.63 -4.56
C PHE A 100 2.28 -11.67 -3.64
N ASP A 101 2.93 -10.67 -4.23
CA ASP A 101 3.70 -9.62 -3.56
C ASP A 101 3.12 -8.27 -4.01
N PHE A 102 2.38 -7.59 -3.13
CA PHE A 102 1.62 -6.40 -3.50
C PHE A 102 2.53 -5.29 -4.00
N ALA A 103 3.58 -4.95 -3.23
CA ALA A 103 4.57 -3.96 -3.62
C ALA A 103 5.15 -4.31 -4.98
N LYS A 104 5.67 -5.53 -5.19
CA LYS A 104 6.28 -5.89 -6.49
C LYS A 104 5.30 -5.84 -7.66
N VAL A 105 4.06 -6.28 -7.46
CA VAL A 105 3.05 -6.36 -8.53
C VAL A 105 2.52 -4.98 -8.91
N TYR A 106 2.35 -4.09 -7.93
CA TYR A 106 1.76 -2.76 -8.12
C TYR A 106 2.79 -1.62 -8.18
N SER A 107 4.06 -1.87 -7.86
CA SER A 107 5.16 -0.89 -7.96
C SER A 107 5.66 -0.75 -9.41
N TYR A 108 4.83 -0.42 -10.40
CA TYR A 108 5.36 0.00 -11.71
C TYR A 108 4.41 0.90 -12.51
N SER A 109 4.79 2.17 -12.59
CA SER A 109 4.59 3.05 -13.75
C SER A 109 5.81 3.98 -13.86
N ASN A 110 6.75 3.56 -14.71
CA ASN A 110 8.00 4.21 -15.15
C ASN A 110 9.28 4.01 -14.29
N THR A 111 10.25 3.31 -14.87
CA THR A 111 11.61 2.95 -14.42
C THR A 111 12.50 4.12 -13.95
N ALA A 112 12.10 5.38 -14.13
CA ALA A 112 12.97 6.54 -13.91
C ALA A 112 13.00 7.07 -12.45
N ARG A 113 12.20 6.53 -11.53
CA ARG A 113 12.13 7.00 -10.12
C ARG A 113 12.60 6.00 -9.07
N ILE A 114 12.84 4.73 -9.44
CA ILE A 114 13.31 3.69 -8.50
C ILE A 114 14.67 4.09 -7.90
N GLU A 115 15.54 4.74 -8.69
CA GLU A 115 16.85 5.22 -8.22
C GLU A 115 16.77 6.31 -7.14
N ALA A 116 15.61 6.97 -6.93
CA ALA A 116 15.45 8.01 -5.92
C ALA A 116 14.76 7.54 -4.62
N ALA A 117 14.16 6.35 -4.62
CA ALA A 117 13.24 5.94 -3.57
C ALA A 117 13.72 4.74 -2.71
N GLU A 118 14.73 4.00 -3.19
CA GLU A 118 15.58 3.12 -2.36
C GLU A 118 16.25 3.86 -1.16
N GLY A 119 16.28 5.20 -1.20
CA GLY A 119 16.94 6.05 -0.20
C GLY A 119 16.07 6.52 0.99
N ARG A 120 14.76 6.24 1.06
CA ARG A 120 13.93 6.74 2.19
C ARG A 120 13.34 5.67 3.09
N TYR A 121 12.78 4.60 2.52
CA TYR A 121 12.30 3.46 3.33
C TYR A 121 13.46 2.82 4.10
N CYS A 122 14.57 2.55 3.41
CA CYS A 122 15.79 2.00 3.99
C CYS A 122 16.39 2.90 5.07
N GLU A 123 16.47 4.21 4.84
CA GLU A 123 17.03 5.15 5.82
C GLU A 123 16.10 5.34 7.04
N GLY A 124 14.78 5.40 6.83
CA GLY A 124 13.80 5.41 7.92
C GLY A 124 13.87 4.13 8.77
N ARG A 125 13.98 2.97 8.12
CA ARG A 125 14.17 1.67 8.79
C ARG A 125 15.47 1.63 9.59
N LYS A 126 16.59 2.09 9.03
CA LYS A 126 17.89 2.17 9.74
C LYS A 126 17.80 3.06 10.98
N LEU A 127 17.13 4.21 10.88
CA LEU A 127 16.93 5.12 12.01
C LEU A 127 16.08 4.51 13.13
N LEU A 128 15.00 3.82 12.77
CA LEU A 128 14.15 3.14 13.74
C LEU A 128 14.90 1.98 14.42
N GLN A 129 15.63 1.16 13.66
CA GLN A 129 16.47 0.09 14.22
C GLN A 129 17.53 0.59 15.20
N LYS A 130 18.10 1.78 14.96
CA LYS A 130 19.13 2.35 15.82
C LYS A 130 18.59 2.87 17.16
N ASN A 131 17.28 3.08 17.29
CA ASN A 131 16.62 3.66 18.46
C ASN A 131 15.51 2.77 19.04
N SER A 132 15.43 1.50 18.62
CA SER A 132 14.50 0.49 19.16
C SER A 132 15.15 -0.31 20.28
#